data_AF-A0A2S3GRT6-F1
#
_entry.id   AF-A0A2S3GRT6-F1
#
_cell.length_a   1.000
_cell.length_b   1.000
_cell.length_c   1.000
_cell.angle_alpha   90.00
_cell.angle_beta   90.00
_cell.angle_gamma   90.00
#
_symmetry.space_group_name_H-M   'P 1'
#
loop_
_entity.id
_entity.type
_entity.pdbx_description
1 polymer ?
#
loop_
_entity_poly.entity_id
_entity_poly.type
_entity_poly.pdbx_seq_one_letter_code
_entity_poly.pdbx_strand_id
1 'polypeptide(L)'
;MGIIASSLSRRDAAVKPIPRRDRGTTEEYEVMFFEEERLGPAALEARGDRFMSIGRHRRGWSPDISRLFEEAATSYVLAEKWRKAAQAFSEQARYDLQFGDEGELSAASALLRCAKCYNQIEEKEAGEIAATKHALEKAIALFVKKNNLHLAATSCVDLAEFYTEHQQLHNALYSYEQAADYYGANRRRNRHCRFKANLLRFTLANQEMLRVKGLVHIKDYKRRSGIYIKSSDPDWRARVRSLFDSTSIVQPWM
;
A
#
# COMPACT_ATOMS: atom_id res chain seq x y z
N MET A 1 2.61 -60.67 43.51
CA MET A 1 1.63 -59.61 43.20
C MET A 1 2.35 -58.28 43.34
N GLY A 2 3.02 -57.77 42.30
CA GLY A 2 2.41 -57.23 41.09
C GLY A 2 2.38 -55.70 41.22
N ILE A 3 3.49 -55.07 40.82
CA ILE A 3 3.71 -53.61 40.70
C ILE A 3 2.70 -53.02 39.71
N ILE A 4 2.22 -51.79 39.92
CA ILE A 4 2.14 -50.68 38.94
C ILE A 4 1.81 -49.39 39.70
N ALA A 5 2.81 -48.51 39.81
CA ALA A 5 2.63 -47.08 39.99
C ALA A 5 2.35 -46.48 38.60
N SER A 6 1.19 -45.87 38.39
CA SER A 6 0.86 -45.18 37.15
C SER A 6 1.37 -43.74 37.20
N SER A 7 2.53 -43.53 36.57
CA SER A 7 3.11 -42.22 36.30
C SER A 7 2.23 -41.39 35.35
N LEU A 8 1.65 -40.30 35.86
CA LEU A 8 1.12 -39.19 35.06
C LEU A 8 2.29 -38.41 34.43
N SER A 9 2.77 -38.86 33.28
CA SER A 9 3.70 -38.09 32.45
C SER A 9 2.90 -37.21 31.48
N ARG A 10 2.35 -36.09 31.97
CA ARG A 10 2.03 -34.96 31.08
C ARG A 10 3.35 -34.32 30.69
N ARG A 11 3.71 -34.44 29.41
CA ARG A 11 4.80 -33.68 28.80
C ARG A 11 4.37 -32.22 28.75
N ASP A 12 4.63 -31.47 29.81
CA ASP A 12 4.62 -30.01 29.77
C ASP A 12 5.86 -29.57 28.97
N ALA A 13 5.69 -29.48 27.65
CA ALA A 13 6.60 -28.70 26.84
C ALA A 13 6.43 -27.23 27.26
N ALA A 14 7.32 -26.76 28.12
CA ALA A 14 7.39 -25.37 28.54
C ALA A 14 7.51 -24.47 27.30
N VAL A 15 6.37 -23.94 26.85
CA VAL A 15 6.32 -22.83 25.91
C VAL A 15 6.91 -21.64 26.65
N LYS A 16 8.17 -21.31 26.32
CA LYS A 16 8.83 -20.12 26.85
C LYS A 16 7.93 -18.90 26.55
N PRO A 17 7.60 -18.04 27.53
CA PRO A 17 6.80 -16.87 27.27
C PRO A 17 7.53 -16.00 26.25
N ILE A 18 6.84 -15.67 25.16
CA ILE A 18 7.34 -14.73 24.16
C ILE A 18 7.54 -13.38 24.89
N PRO A 19 8.73 -12.78 24.84
CA PRO A 19 8.96 -11.50 25.50
C PRO A 19 8.00 -10.46 24.93
N ARG A 20 7.36 -9.69 25.81
CA ARG A 20 6.61 -8.49 25.40
C ARG A 20 7.62 -7.55 24.74
N ARG A 21 7.55 -7.45 23.42
CA ARG A 21 8.40 -6.56 22.64
C ARG A 21 7.80 -5.17 22.81
N ASP A 22 8.51 -4.33 23.57
CA ASP A 22 8.13 -2.94 23.73
C ASP A 22 8.02 -2.24 22.37
N ARG A 23 7.26 -1.15 22.38
CA ARG A 23 6.92 -0.32 21.22
C ARG A 23 8.20 -0.01 20.43
N GLY A 24 8.40 -0.67 19.29
CA GLY A 24 9.62 -0.56 18.49
C GLY A 24 9.88 0.91 18.15
N THR A 25 11.02 1.42 18.58
CA THR A 25 11.50 2.76 18.21
C THR A 25 11.78 2.76 16.71
N THR A 26 11.69 3.93 16.06
CA THR A 26 12.05 4.11 14.65
C THR A 26 13.43 3.55 14.32
N GLU A 27 14.34 3.55 15.29
CA GLU A 27 15.68 2.96 15.20
C GLU A 27 15.66 1.42 15.08
N GLU A 28 14.77 0.69 15.77
CA GLU A 28 14.65 -0.76 15.58
C GLU A 28 14.11 -1.11 14.19
N TYR A 29 13.18 -0.31 13.67
CA TYR A 29 12.68 -0.46 12.30
C TYR A 29 13.77 -0.17 11.26
N GLU A 30 14.59 0.85 11.48
CA GLU A 30 15.74 1.17 10.61
C GLU A 30 16.82 0.07 10.65
N VAL A 31 17.15 -0.44 11.84
CA VAL A 31 18.16 -1.51 12.02
C VAL A 31 17.69 -2.84 11.39
N MET A 32 16.42 -3.20 11.55
CA MET A 32 15.83 -4.36 10.86
C MET A 32 15.91 -4.20 9.33
N PHE A 33 15.66 -2.99 8.82
CA PHE A 33 15.76 -2.68 7.39
C PHE A 33 17.20 -2.84 6.86
N PHE A 34 18.23 -2.53 7.65
CA PHE A 34 19.64 -2.67 7.26
C PHE A 34 20.13 -4.13 7.28
N GLU A 35 19.74 -4.96 8.25
CA GLU A 35 20.07 -6.41 8.22
C GLU A 35 19.31 -7.15 7.10
N GLU A 36 18.10 -6.69 6.77
CA GLU A 36 17.27 -7.16 5.66
C GLU A 36 17.90 -6.97 4.28
N GLU A 37 18.77 -5.97 4.12
CA GLU A 37 19.43 -5.65 2.84
C GLU A 37 20.41 -6.73 2.35
N ARG A 38 20.79 -7.69 3.21
CA ARG A 38 21.68 -8.82 2.89
C ARG A 38 20.96 -10.09 2.44
N LEU A 39 19.64 -10.14 2.55
CA LEU A 39 18.85 -11.33 2.19
C LEU A 39 18.53 -11.34 0.69
N GLY A 40 18.68 -12.50 0.05
CA GLY A 40 18.26 -12.68 -1.34
C GLY A 40 16.73 -12.69 -1.50
N PRO A 41 16.19 -12.47 -2.73
CA PRO A 41 14.75 -12.38 -2.97
C PRO A 41 13.94 -13.58 -2.44
N ALA A 42 14.46 -14.80 -2.56
CA ALA A 42 13.80 -16.01 -2.05
C ALA A 42 13.72 -16.05 -0.52
N ALA A 43 14.73 -15.54 0.18
CA ALA A 43 14.75 -15.50 1.64
C ALA A 43 13.78 -14.44 2.18
N LEU A 44 13.66 -13.31 1.48
CA LEU A 44 12.69 -12.25 1.75
C LEU A 44 11.25 -12.74 1.51
N GLU A 45 11.00 -13.43 0.40
CA GLU A 45 9.70 -14.04 0.13
C GLU A 45 9.31 -15.08 1.20
N ALA A 46 10.24 -15.99 1.54
CA ALA A 46 10.00 -16.99 2.58
C ALA A 46 9.75 -16.34 3.95
N ARG A 47 10.34 -15.18 4.24
CA ARG A 47 10.06 -14.40 5.44
C ARG A 47 8.66 -13.83 5.43
N GLY A 48 8.24 -13.22 4.31
CA GLY A 48 6.87 -12.76 4.12
C GLY A 48 5.87 -13.89 4.35
N ASP A 49 6.13 -15.07 3.77
CA ASP A 49 5.27 -16.26 3.93
C ASP A 49 5.18 -16.70 5.41
N ARG A 50 6.29 -16.64 6.17
CA ARG A 50 6.28 -16.92 7.63
C ARG A 50 5.39 -15.93 8.39
N PHE A 51 5.54 -14.63 8.14
CA PHE A 51 4.74 -13.61 8.83
C PHE A 51 3.27 -13.69 8.46
N MET A 52 2.94 -13.89 7.18
CA MET A 52 1.56 -14.14 6.74
C MET A 52 0.95 -15.35 7.44
N SER A 53 1.71 -16.44 7.54
CA SER A 53 1.27 -17.65 8.23
C SER A 53 1.00 -17.37 9.71
N ILE A 54 1.92 -16.71 10.42
CA ILE A 54 1.73 -16.38 11.84
C ILE A 54 0.53 -15.45 12.03
N GLY A 55 0.37 -14.41 11.20
CA GLY A 55 -0.75 -13.47 11.27
C GLY A 55 -2.11 -14.14 11.05
N ARG A 56 -2.20 -15.10 10.12
CA ARG A 56 -3.44 -15.86 9.84
C ARG A 56 -3.80 -16.87 10.92
N HIS A 57 -2.82 -17.49 11.57
CA HIS A 57 -3.06 -18.53 12.58
C HIS A 57 -3.24 -17.97 14.00
N ARG A 58 -2.71 -16.78 14.29
CA ARG A 58 -2.93 -16.14 15.58
C ARG A 58 -4.41 -15.79 15.74
N ARG A 59 -5.02 -16.36 16.78
CA ARG A 59 -6.36 -15.98 17.24
C ARG A 59 -6.23 -14.90 18.31
N GLY A 60 -7.10 -13.91 18.26
CA GLY A 60 -7.14 -12.81 19.22
C GLY A 60 -7.07 -11.45 18.55
N TRP A 61 -7.49 -10.44 19.31
CA TRP A 61 -7.53 -9.04 18.88
C TRP A 61 -6.29 -8.35 19.46
N SER A 62 -5.25 -8.17 18.64
CA SER A 62 -4.01 -7.48 19.04
C SER A 62 -3.45 -6.66 17.87
N PRO A 63 -3.04 -5.39 18.09
CA PRO A 63 -2.29 -4.59 17.12
C PRO A 63 -1.04 -5.29 16.56
N ASP A 64 -0.45 -6.23 17.32
CA ASP A 64 0.71 -7.01 16.87
C ASP A 64 0.42 -7.82 15.60
N ILE A 65 -0.83 -8.23 15.38
CA ILE A 65 -1.21 -9.00 14.18
C ILE A 65 -1.22 -8.10 12.95
N SER A 66 -1.66 -6.86 13.07
CA SER A 66 -1.57 -5.87 11.99
C SER A 66 -0.11 -5.65 11.57
N ARG A 67 0.79 -5.50 12.55
CA ARG A 67 2.23 -5.36 12.31
C ARG A 67 2.82 -6.56 11.59
N LEU A 68 2.37 -7.79 11.89
CA LEU A 68 2.84 -8.98 11.16
C LEU A 68 2.48 -8.93 9.68
N PHE A 69 1.29 -8.44 9.32
CA PHE A 69 0.91 -8.25 7.92
C PHE A 69 1.72 -7.14 7.24
N GLU A 70 2.00 -6.06 7.96
CA GLU A 70 2.89 -5.00 7.47
C GLU A 70 4.31 -5.52 7.21
N GLU A 71 4.92 -6.23 8.16
CA GLU A 71 6.25 -6.85 8.02
C GLU A 71 6.29 -7.90 6.90
N ALA A 72 5.18 -8.61 6.67
CA ALA A 72 5.06 -9.51 5.53
C ALA A 72 5.06 -8.73 4.22
N ALA A 73 4.27 -7.67 4.13
CA ALA A 73 4.15 -6.85 2.95
C ALA A 73 5.48 -6.17 2.58
N THR A 74 6.20 -5.62 3.56
CA THR A 74 7.54 -5.03 3.32
C THR A 74 8.52 -6.07 2.80
N SER A 75 8.52 -7.28 3.39
CA SER A 75 9.35 -8.39 2.92
C SER A 75 9.05 -8.75 1.46
N TYR A 76 7.77 -8.79 1.07
CA TYR A 76 7.38 -9.05 -0.32
C TYR A 76 7.75 -7.93 -1.29
N VAL A 77 7.63 -6.67 -0.88
CA VAL A 77 8.07 -5.51 -1.68
C VAL A 77 9.57 -5.60 -1.95
N LEU A 78 10.37 -5.89 -0.92
CA LEU A 78 11.82 -6.04 -1.08
C LEU A 78 12.21 -7.24 -1.95
N ALA A 79 11.34 -8.27 -2.03
CA ALA A 79 11.48 -9.42 -2.91
C ALA A 79 10.89 -9.22 -4.32
N GLU A 80 10.40 -8.01 -4.66
CA GLU A 80 9.66 -7.69 -5.89
C GLU A 80 8.38 -8.53 -6.10
N LYS A 81 7.86 -9.17 -5.06
CA LYS A 81 6.61 -9.95 -5.11
C LYS A 81 5.41 -9.05 -4.88
N TRP A 82 5.19 -8.11 -5.80
CA TRP A 82 4.15 -7.08 -5.72
C TRP A 82 2.73 -7.62 -5.49
N ARG A 83 2.36 -8.74 -6.11
CA ARG A 83 1.06 -9.40 -5.87
C ARG A 83 0.91 -9.88 -4.43
N LYS A 84 1.92 -10.55 -3.89
CA LYS A 84 1.91 -11.01 -2.49
C LYS A 84 1.92 -9.82 -1.52
N ALA A 85 2.65 -8.75 -1.83
CA ALA A 85 2.64 -7.52 -1.05
C ALA A 85 1.24 -6.87 -1.00
N ALA A 86 0.57 -6.75 -2.15
CA ALA A 86 -0.78 -6.20 -2.21
C ALA A 86 -1.78 -7.05 -1.40
N GLN A 87 -1.67 -8.38 -1.46
CA GLN A 87 -2.48 -9.28 -0.65
C GLN A 87 -2.20 -9.15 0.86
N ALA A 88 -0.94 -8.97 1.25
CA ALA A 88 -0.59 -8.75 2.66
C ALA A 88 -1.18 -7.43 3.19
N PHE A 89 -1.09 -6.34 2.41
CA PHE A 89 -1.70 -5.06 2.77
C PHE A 89 -3.23 -5.10 2.79
N SER A 90 -3.87 -5.87 1.90
CA SER A 90 -5.34 -6.02 1.94
C SER A 90 -5.80 -6.80 3.18
N GLU A 91 -5.05 -7.81 3.60
CA GLU A 91 -5.27 -8.53 4.87
C GLU A 91 -5.05 -7.63 6.08
N GLN A 92 -3.98 -6.82 6.07
CA GLN A 92 -3.75 -5.80 7.10
C GLN A 92 -4.96 -4.86 7.21
N ALA A 93 -5.40 -4.28 6.10
CA ALA A 93 -6.55 -3.37 6.10
C ALA A 93 -7.83 -4.04 6.60
N ARG A 94 -8.06 -5.30 6.21
CA ARG A 94 -9.21 -6.08 6.67
C ARG A 94 -9.15 -6.34 8.17
N TYR A 95 -7.97 -6.59 8.72
CA TYR A 95 -7.75 -6.78 10.14
C TYR A 95 -7.95 -5.46 10.92
N ASP A 96 -7.35 -4.38 10.44
CA ASP A 96 -7.44 -3.04 11.06
C ASP A 96 -8.88 -2.53 11.16
N LEU A 97 -9.71 -2.79 10.14
CA LEU A 97 -11.13 -2.40 10.18
C LEU A 97 -11.93 -3.11 11.29
N GLN A 98 -11.44 -4.21 11.85
CA GLN A 98 -12.11 -4.88 12.98
C GLN A 98 -12.03 -4.03 14.26
N PHE A 99 -11.03 -3.16 14.39
CA PHE A 99 -10.89 -2.24 15.52
C PHE A 99 -11.81 -1.01 15.41
N GLY A 100 -12.69 -0.97 14.40
CA GLY A 100 -13.62 0.13 14.19
C GLY A 100 -12.88 1.45 14.03
N ASP A 101 -13.33 2.46 14.77
CA ASP A 101 -12.89 3.84 14.61
C ASP A 101 -11.36 4.01 14.78
N GLU A 102 -10.73 3.28 15.71
CA GLU A 102 -9.28 3.38 15.98
C GLU A 102 -8.44 2.83 14.81
N GLY A 103 -8.93 1.81 14.13
CA GLY A 103 -8.21 1.13 13.05
C GLY A 103 -8.44 1.72 11.65
N GLU A 104 -9.45 2.58 11.48
CA GLU A 104 -9.83 3.08 10.15
C GLU A 104 -8.73 3.87 9.43
N LEU A 105 -7.92 4.67 10.15
CA LEU A 105 -6.80 5.38 9.54
C LEU A 105 -5.68 4.42 9.10
N SER A 106 -5.36 3.43 9.93
CA SER A 106 -4.38 2.38 9.60
C SER A 106 -4.84 1.58 8.39
N ALA A 107 -6.11 1.17 8.38
CA ALA A 107 -6.72 0.46 7.27
C ALA A 107 -6.69 1.27 5.97
N ALA A 108 -6.98 2.58 6.03
CA ALA A 108 -6.94 3.47 4.87
C ALA A 108 -5.52 3.56 4.29
N SER A 109 -4.49 3.68 5.15
CA SER A 109 -3.10 3.66 4.73
C SER A 109 -2.71 2.32 4.10
N ALA A 110 -3.07 1.20 4.72
CA ALA A 110 -2.83 -0.14 4.18
C ALA A 110 -3.52 -0.34 2.81
N LEU A 111 -4.76 0.14 2.62
CA LEU A 111 -5.45 0.11 1.32
C LEU A 111 -4.73 0.94 0.25
N LEU A 112 -4.22 2.12 0.61
CA LEU A 112 -3.44 2.96 -0.32
C LEU A 112 -2.12 2.27 -0.70
N ARG A 113 -1.43 1.65 0.26
CA ARG A 113 -0.22 0.85 0.01
C ARG A 113 -0.50 -0.36 -0.89
N CYS A 114 -1.64 -1.02 -0.68
CA CYS A 114 -2.12 -2.10 -1.53
C CYS A 114 -2.31 -1.65 -2.99
N ALA A 115 -3.00 -0.53 -3.21
CA ALA A 115 -3.19 0.04 -4.55
C ALA A 115 -1.86 0.40 -5.23
N LYS A 116 -0.93 1.01 -4.48
CA LYS A 116 0.42 1.31 -4.98
C LYS A 116 1.21 0.06 -5.36
N CYS A 117 1.07 -1.05 -4.62
CA CYS A 117 1.67 -2.34 -5.00
C CYS A 117 1.08 -2.88 -6.29
N TYR A 118 -0.24 -2.84 -6.47
CA TYR A 118 -0.85 -3.24 -7.73
C TYR A 118 -0.37 -2.38 -8.91
N ASN A 119 -0.09 -1.09 -8.69
CA ASN A 119 0.48 -0.23 -9.71
C ASN A 119 1.91 -0.60 -10.14
N GLN A 120 2.63 -1.38 -9.35
CA GLN A 120 3.96 -1.88 -9.67
C GLN A 120 3.93 -3.21 -10.47
N ILE A 121 2.75 -3.77 -10.75
CA ILE A 121 2.61 -4.98 -11.57
C ILE A 121 2.51 -4.58 -13.04
N GLU A 122 3.38 -5.14 -13.88
CA GLU A 122 3.42 -4.89 -15.33
C GLU A 122 2.16 -5.42 -16.03
N GLU A 123 1.80 -6.68 -15.77
CA GLU A 123 0.64 -7.35 -16.37
C GLU A 123 -0.44 -7.58 -15.31
N LYS A 124 -1.43 -6.67 -15.26
CA LYS A 124 -2.52 -6.73 -14.29
C LYS A 124 -3.70 -7.52 -14.84
N GLU A 125 -4.23 -8.44 -14.04
CA GLU A 125 -5.50 -9.12 -14.36
C GLU A 125 -6.69 -8.18 -14.13
N ALA A 126 -7.83 -8.45 -14.78
CA ALA A 126 -9.05 -7.65 -14.63
C ALA A 126 -9.51 -7.56 -13.16
N GLY A 127 -9.33 -8.64 -12.39
CA GLY A 127 -9.62 -8.66 -10.96
C GLY A 127 -8.71 -7.74 -10.15
N GLU A 128 -7.42 -7.66 -10.49
CA GLU A 128 -6.43 -6.78 -9.83
C GLU A 128 -6.71 -5.30 -10.15
N ILE A 129 -7.13 -5.00 -11.38
CA ILE A 129 -7.56 -3.65 -11.79
C ILE A 129 -8.78 -3.21 -10.96
N ALA A 130 -9.80 -4.07 -10.84
CA ALA A 130 -10.97 -3.79 -10.02
C ALA A 130 -10.62 -3.64 -8.53
N ALA A 131 -9.75 -4.50 -8.00
CA ALA A 131 -9.28 -4.44 -6.63
C ALA A 131 -8.51 -3.15 -6.34
N THR A 132 -7.66 -2.70 -7.27
CA THR A 132 -6.91 -1.43 -7.16
C THR A 132 -7.87 -0.25 -7.04
N LYS A 133 -8.85 -0.17 -7.95
CA LYS A 133 -9.88 0.86 -7.92
C LYS A 133 -10.65 0.85 -6.60
N HIS A 134 -11.14 -0.31 -6.19
CA HIS A 134 -11.89 -0.46 -4.95
C HIS A 134 -11.08 -0.05 -3.72
N ALA A 135 -9.80 -0.43 -3.67
CA ALA A 135 -8.90 -0.06 -2.58
C ALA A 135 -8.70 1.46 -2.49
N LEU A 136 -8.51 2.14 -3.62
CA LEU A 136 -8.36 3.60 -3.68
C LEU A 136 -9.64 4.33 -3.24
N GLU A 137 -10.80 3.93 -3.76
CA GLU A 137 -12.10 4.53 -3.40
C GLU A 137 -12.38 4.38 -1.90
N LYS A 138 -12.13 3.18 -1.35
CA LYS A 138 -12.31 2.89 0.07
C LYS A 138 -11.31 3.66 0.95
N ALA A 139 -10.06 3.78 0.52
CA ALA A 139 -9.05 4.59 1.22
C ALA A 139 -9.46 6.07 1.29
N ILE A 140 -9.91 6.65 0.16
CA ILE A 140 -10.41 8.04 0.11
C ILE A 140 -11.56 8.23 1.08
N ALA A 141 -12.57 7.35 1.05
CA ALA A 141 -13.73 7.46 1.92
C ALA A 141 -13.35 7.45 3.42
N LEU A 142 -12.42 6.57 3.80
CA LEU A 142 -11.92 6.48 5.17
C LEU A 142 -11.10 7.71 5.57
N PHE A 143 -10.18 8.18 4.71
CA PHE A 143 -9.39 9.39 5.00
C PHE A 143 -10.26 10.63 5.14
N VAL A 144 -11.27 10.79 4.29
CA VAL A 144 -12.24 11.89 4.38
C VAL A 144 -13.05 11.79 5.67
N LYS A 145 -13.57 10.60 6.00
CA LYS A 145 -14.29 10.37 7.27
C LYS A 145 -13.44 10.76 8.48
N LYS A 146 -12.14 10.49 8.43
CA LYS A 146 -11.17 10.81 9.49
C LYS A 146 -10.56 12.20 9.40
N ASN A 147 -11.04 13.03 8.49
CA ASN A 147 -10.56 14.38 8.24
C ASN A 147 -9.05 14.47 7.90
N ASN A 148 -8.46 13.38 7.39
CA ASN A 148 -7.09 13.39 6.87
C ASN A 148 -7.10 13.77 5.39
N LEU A 149 -7.36 15.06 5.13
CA LEU A 149 -7.53 15.59 3.77
C LEU A 149 -6.25 15.48 2.93
N HIS A 150 -5.07 15.45 3.56
CA HIS A 150 -3.81 15.30 2.85
C HIS A 150 -3.67 13.93 2.17
N LEU A 151 -3.93 12.85 2.93
CA LEU A 151 -3.89 11.49 2.38
C LEU A 151 -5.10 11.21 1.49
N ALA A 152 -6.26 11.80 1.77
CA ALA A 152 -7.40 11.79 0.84
C ALA A 152 -7.01 12.39 -0.52
N ALA A 153 -6.39 13.58 -0.53
CA ALA A 153 -5.92 14.23 -1.76
C ALA A 153 -4.90 13.38 -2.52
N THR A 154 -3.94 12.79 -1.80
CA THR A 154 -2.93 11.89 -2.39
C THR A 154 -3.60 10.68 -3.04
N SER A 155 -4.56 10.07 -2.35
CA SER A 155 -5.32 8.92 -2.87
C SER A 155 -6.19 9.31 -4.08
N CYS A 156 -6.77 10.52 -4.10
CA CYS A 156 -7.50 11.04 -5.26
C CYS A 156 -6.59 11.24 -6.48
N VAL A 157 -5.33 11.66 -6.30
CA VAL A 157 -4.35 11.73 -7.39
C VAL A 157 -4.05 10.34 -7.93
N ASP A 158 -3.77 9.37 -7.07
CA ASP A 158 -3.50 7.99 -7.49
C ASP A 158 -4.71 7.39 -8.24
N LEU A 159 -5.93 7.69 -7.81
CA LEU A 159 -7.17 7.30 -8.50
C LEU A 159 -7.34 8.00 -9.85
N ALA A 160 -6.97 9.27 -9.95
CA ALA A 160 -7.03 10.02 -11.21
C ALA A 160 -6.00 9.51 -12.23
N GLU A 161 -4.79 9.15 -11.79
CA GLU A 161 -3.79 8.48 -12.61
C GLU A 161 -4.32 7.12 -13.10
N PHE A 162 -4.89 6.30 -12.20
CA PHE A 162 -5.54 5.04 -12.56
C PHE A 162 -6.62 5.22 -13.65
N TYR A 163 -7.50 6.21 -13.52
CA TYR A 163 -8.51 6.49 -14.52
C TYR A 163 -7.94 6.96 -15.86
N THR A 164 -6.84 7.72 -15.83
CA THR A 164 -6.15 8.17 -17.04
C THR A 164 -5.55 6.99 -17.81
N GLU A 165 -4.91 6.05 -17.10
CA GLU A 165 -4.37 4.81 -17.69
C GLU A 165 -5.46 3.97 -18.39
N HIS A 166 -6.67 3.96 -17.82
CA HIS A 166 -7.81 3.20 -18.35
C HIS A 166 -8.73 4.04 -19.26
N GLN A 167 -8.26 5.19 -19.75
CA GLN A 167 -8.97 6.10 -20.67
C GLN A 167 -10.33 6.64 -20.15
N GLN A 168 -10.55 6.61 -18.84
CA GLN A 168 -11.74 7.16 -18.19
C GLN A 168 -11.53 8.64 -17.86
N LEU A 169 -11.35 9.47 -18.89
CA LEU A 169 -10.90 10.86 -18.74
C LEU A 169 -11.85 11.75 -17.91
N HIS A 170 -13.17 11.52 -17.99
CA HIS A 170 -14.14 12.24 -17.17
C HIS A 170 -13.99 11.94 -15.68
N ASN A 171 -13.78 10.66 -15.33
CA ASN A 171 -13.57 10.24 -13.94
C ASN A 171 -12.23 10.76 -13.42
N ALA A 172 -11.18 10.69 -14.24
CA ALA A 172 -9.88 11.26 -13.93
C ALA A 172 -9.97 12.77 -13.63
N LEU A 173 -10.72 13.51 -14.46
CA LEU A 173 -10.94 14.94 -14.27
C LEU A 173 -11.56 15.23 -12.91
N TYR A 174 -12.67 14.55 -12.59
CA TYR A 174 -13.37 14.71 -11.32
C TYR A 174 -12.44 14.42 -10.12
N SER A 175 -11.66 13.34 -10.20
CA SER A 175 -10.72 12.97 -9.14
C SER A 175 -9.58 14.00 -8.96
N TYR A 176 -9.06 14.60 -10.04
CA TYR A 176 -8.05 15.66 -9.91
C TYR A 176 -8.61 16.96 -9.33
N GLU A 177 -9.86 17.31 -9.64
CA GLU A 177 -10.54 18.47 -9.05
C GLU A 177 -10.75 18.25 -7.55
N GLN A 178 -11.28 17.08 -7.17
CA GLN A 178 -11.43 16.68 -5.77
C GLN A 178 -10.09 16.69 -5.02
N ALA A 179 -9.01 16.18 -5.64
CA ALA A 179 -7.67 16.23 -5.06
C ALA A 179 -7.18 17.68 -4.84
N ALA A 180 -7.45 18.58 -5.79
CA ALA A 180 -7.09 19.98 -5.66
C ALA A 180 -7.82 20.62 -4.47
N ASP A 181 -9.11 20.35 -4.32
CA ASP A 181 -9.91 20.88 -3.22
C ASP A 181 -9.41 20.39 -1.86
N TYR A 182 -9.09 19.10 -1.73
CA TYR A 182 -8.51 18.54 -0.51
C TYR A 182 -7.10 19.07 -0.21
N TYR A 183 -6.26 19.32 -1.22
CA TYR A 183 -4.96 19.96 -0.98
C TYR A 183 -5.09 21.41 -0.52
N GLY A 184 -6.19 22.09 -0.85
CA GLY A 184 -6.52 23.43 -0.37
C GLY A 184 -5.34 24.41 -0.42
N ALA A 185 -4.82 24.76 0.76
CA ALA A 185 -3.72 25.71 0.94
C ALA A 185 -2.34 25.22 0.48
N ASN A 186 -2.15 23.91 0.22
CA ASN A 186 -0.89 23.38 -0.31
C ASN A 186 -0.70 23.79 -1.77
N ARG A 187 -0.21 25.03 -1.97
CA ARG A 187 -0.12 25.68 -3.28
C ARG A 187 0.59 24.85 -4.34
N ARG A 188 1.66 24.13 -3.99
CA ARG A 188 2.42 23.32 -4.98
C ARG A 188 1.57 22.16 -5.49
N ARG A 189 1.02 21.34 -4.60
CA ARG A 189 0.23 20.16 -4.97
C ARG A 189 -1.14 20.54 -5.55
N ASN A 190 -1.79 21.57 -5.01
CA ASN A 190 -3.04 22.10 -5.54
C ASN A 190 -2.88 22.61 -6.99
N ARG A 191 -1.83 23.41 -7.27
CA ARG A 191 -1.56 23.89 -8.65
C ARG A 191 -1.31 22.73 -9.61
N HIS A 192 -0.58 21.70 -9.17
CA HIS A 192 -0.34 20.51 -9.97
C HIS A 192 -1.66 19.79 -10.34
N CYS A 193 -2.52 19.55 -9.36
CA CYS A 193 -3.82 18.90 -9.59
C CYS A 193 -4.72 19.72 -10.52
N ARG A 194 -4.79 21.04 -10.33
CA ARG A 194 -5.54 21.95 -11.21
C ARG A 194 -5.00 21.98 -12.64
N PHE A 195 -3.68 21.94 -12.79
CA PHE A 195 -3.05 21.86 -14.11
C PHE A 195 -3.45 20.56 -14.84
N LYS A 196 -3.35 19.41 -14.15
CA LYS A 196 -3.77 18.11 -14.70
C LYS A 196 -5.26 18.09 -15.06
N ALA A 197 -6.13 18.63 -14.20
CA ALA A 197 -7.56 18.78 -14.49
C ALA A 197 -7.81 19.63 -15.75
N ASN A 198 -7.17 20.80 -15.87
CA ASN A 198 -7.32 21.66 -17.04
C ASN A 198 -6.80 21.01 -18.33
N LEU A 199 -5.71 20.25 -18.25
CA LEU A 199 -5.21 19.46 -19.39
C LEU A 199 -6.28 18.45 -19.84
N LEU A 200 -6.88 17.71 -18.91
CA LEU A 200 -7.93 16.74 -19.22
C LEU A 200 -9.17 17.42 -19.82
N ARG A 201 -9.63 18.55 -19.25
CA ARG A 201 -10.74 19.35 -19.83
C ARG A 201 -10.45 19.75 -21.28
N PHE A 202 -9.24 20.24 -21.55
CA PHE A 202 -8.83 20.58 -22.91
C PHE A 202 -8.87 19.36 -23.83
N THR A 203 -8.37 18.21 -23.38
CA THR A 203 -8.37 16.99 -24.21
C THR A 203 -9.77 16.44 -24.48
N LEU A 204 -10.68 16.55 -23.51
CA LEU A 204 -12.09 16.17 -23.66
C LEU A 204 -12.80 17.10 -24.64
N ALA A 205 -12.62 18.42 -24.50
CA ALA A 205 -13.24 19.41 -25.37
C ALA A 205 -12.74 19.32 -26.83
N ASN A 206 -11.50 18.88 -27.04
CA ASN A 206 -10.87 18.81 -28.35
C ASN A 206 -10.70 17.37 -28.86
N GLN A 207 -11.42 16.40 -28.29
CA GLN A 207 -11.18 14.98 -28.56
C GLN A 207 -11.25 14.68 -30.06
N GLU A 208 -12.31 15.13 -30.74
CA GLU A 208 -12.52 14.93 -32.19
C GLU A 208 -11.38 15.51 -33.04
N MET A 209 -10.95 16.73 -32.73
CA MET A 209 -9.83 17.39 -33.44
C MET A 209 -8.51 16.65 -33.22
N LEU A 210 -8.27 16.18 -32.00
CA LEU A 210 -7.12 15.35 -31.69
C LEU A 210 -7.20 13.99 -32.41
N ARG A 211 -8.41 13.44 -32.64
CA ARG A 211 -8.66 12.26 -33.48
C ARG A 211 -8.24 12.46 -34.92
N VAL A 212 -8.74 13.52 -35.53
CA VAL A 212 -8.45 13.84 -36.93
C VAL A 212 -6.95 14.11 -37.15
N LYS A 213 -6.26 14.73 -36.19
CA LYS A 213 -4.82 15.02 -36.30
C LYS A 213 -3.91 13.85 -35.90
N GLY A 214 -4.45 12.69 -35.52
CA GLY A 214 -3.65 11.56 -35.02
C GLY A 214 -2.95 11.85 -33.67
N LEU A 215 -3.38 12.91 -32.97
CA LEU A 215 -2.86 13.34 -31.67
C LEU A 215 -3.69 12.78 -30.50
N VAL A 216 -4.59 11.83 -30.77
CA VAL A 216 -5.27 11.06 -29.72
C VAL A 216 -4.23 10.17 -29.09
N HIS A 217 -3.63 10.70 -28.06
CA HIS A 217 -3.49 10.02 -26.81
C HIS A 217 -2.72 11.02 -25.96
N ILE A 218 -3.25 11.29 -24.77
CA ILE A 218 -2.33 11.49 -23.64
C ILE A 218 -1.66 10.11 -23.46
N LYS A 219 -0.71 9.76 -24.34
CA LYS A 219 0.34 8.84 -23.95
C LYS A 219 1.11 9.71 -23.00
N ASP A 220 0.73 9.67 -21.72
CA ASP A 220 1.56 10.25 -20.69
C ASP A 220 2.97 9.73 -21.00
N TYR A 221 3.84 10.68 -21.34
CA TYR A 221 5.25 10.52 -21.72
C TYR A 221 6.08 9.95 -20.55
N LYS A 222 5.43 9.40 -19.51
CA LYS A 222 6.04 8.50 -18.55
C LYS A 222 6.47 7.25 -19.33
N ARG A 223 7.70 7.29 -19.86
CA ARG A 223 8.44 6.13 -20.36
C ARG A 223 8.10 4.91 -19.48
N ARG A 224 7.49 3.90 -20.08
CA ARG A 224 7.11 2.63 -19.43
C ARG A 224 8.26 1.97 -18.64
N SER A 225 9.51 2.32 -18.93
CA SER A 225 10.71 1.77 -18.27
C SER A 225 11.06 2.40 -16.91
N GLY A 226 10.39 3.48 -16.48
CA GLY A 226 10.66 4.14 -15.18
C GLY A 226 9.53 4.05 -14.15
N ILE A 227 8.45 3.34 -14.46
CA ILE A 227 7.23 3.26 -13.62
C ILE A 227 7.35 2.11 -12.62
N TYR A 228 7.86 0.97 -13.09
CA TYR A 228 8.06 -0.22 -12.28
C TYR A 228 9.41 -0.15 -11.58
N ILE A 229 9.44 -0.56 -10.32
CA ILE A 229 10.66 -0.63 -9.52
C ILE A 229 11.24 -2.03 -9.66
N LYS A 230 12.48 -2.13 -10.14
CA LYS A 230 13.23 -3.39 -10.21
C LYS A 230 14.42 -3.29 -9.26
N SER A 231 14.67 -4.33 -8.49
CA SER A 231 15.84 -4.59 -7.64
C SER A 231 17.16 -4.51 -8.38
N SER A 232 17.14 -4.64 -9.71
CA SER A 232 18.28 -4.36 -10.59
C SER A 232 18.62 -2.87 -10.71
N ASP A 233 17.67 -1.97 -10.44
CA ASP A 233 17.90 -0.52 -10.57
C ASP A 233 18.78 -0.02 -9.42
N PRO A 234 19.80 0.83 -9.66
CA PRO A 234 20.71 1.27 -8.61
C PRO A 234 20.02 1.90 -7.38
N ASP A 235 18.92 2.63 -7.62
CA ASP A 235 18.19 3.38 -6.59
C ASP A 235 16.84 2.76 -6.22
N TRP A 236 16.63 1.47 -6.52
CA TRP A 236 15.32 0.83 -6.35
C TRP A 236 14.77 0.96 -4.92
N ARG A 237 15.64 0.84 -3.91
CA ARG A 237 15.27 0.97 -2.49
C ARG A 237 14.78 2.37 -2.15
N ALA A 238 15.47 3.39 -2.64
CA ALA A 238 15.06 4.78 -2.45
C ALA A 238 13.70 5.04 -3.12
N ARG A 239 13.47 4.46 -4.30
CA ARG A 239 12.18 4.52 -4.99
C ARG A 239 11.06 3.81 -4.21
N VAL A 240 11.35 2.65 -3.61
CA VAL A 240 10.39 1.95 -2.71
C VAL A 240 10.04 2.80 -1.50
N ARG A 241 11.04 3.38 -0.81
CA ARG A 241 10.79 4.26 0.35
C ARG A 241 9.90 5.44 -0.05
N SER A 242 10.29 6.15 -1.11
CA SER A 242 9.52 7.29 -1.64
C SER A 242 8.09 6.91 -2.06
N LEU A 243 7.87 5.69 -2.56
CA LEU A 243 6.53 5.21 -2.93
C LEU A 243 5.58 5.16 -1.72
N PHE A 244 6.11 4.76 -0.55
CA PHE A 244 5.33 4.55 0.67
C PHE A 244 5.38 5.72 1.65
N ASP A 245 6.34 6.64 1.55
CA ASP A 245 6.36 7.87 2.36
C ASP A 245 5.06 8.68 2.19
N SER A 246 4.49 8.69 0.99
CA SER A 246 3.21 9.36 0.70
C SER A 246 1.98 8.64 1.27
N THR A 247 2.17 7.51 1.97
CA THR A 247 1.10 6.73 2.62
C THR A 247 1.16 6.80 4.14
N SER A 248 2.23 7.40 4.69
CA SER A 248 2.40 7.51 6.13
C SER A 248 1.33 8.39 6.75
N ILE A 249 0.69 7.88 7.81
CA ILE A 249 -0.26 8.63 8.64
C ILE A 249 0.49 9.63 9.52
N VAL A 250 1.73 9.31 9.89
CA VAL A 250 2.63 10.20 10.62
C VAL A 250 3.30 11.12 9.58
N GLN A 251 2.88 12.38 9.56
CA GLN A 251 3.56 13.41 8.76
C GLN A 251 4.96 13.63 9.38
N PRO A 252 6.07 13.64 8.61
CA PRO A 252 7.41 13.88 9.16
C PRO A 252 7.65 15.30 9.71
N TRP A 253 6.63 16.16 9.70
CA TRP A 253 6.71 17.56 10.12
C TRP A 253 5.34 18.02 10.65
N MET A 254 5.05 17.59 11.87
CA MET A 254 4.33 18.37 12.88
C MET A 254 5.18 18.38 14.14
#